data_AF-A0A5J6IG55-F1
#
_entry.id   AF-A0A5J6IG55-F1
#
_cell.length_a   1.000
_cell.length_b   1.000
_cell.length_c   1.000
_cell.angle_alpha   90.00
_cell.angle_beta   90.00
_cell.angle_gamma   90.00
#
_symmetry.space_group_name_H-M   'P 1'
#
loop_
_entity.id
_entity.type
_entity.pdbx_description
1 polymer ?
#
loop_
_entity_poly.entity_id
_entity_poly.type
_entity_poly.pdbx_seq_one_letter_code
_entity_poly.pdbx_strand_id
1 'polypeptide(L)'
;MPTIEFFGMHREERDTLEKRVRALLTEEEFREDCVFVTAPDSHVLDWKGQRRPFIRVSTRSEQRADRFRKLLQHTCDLEIVRIDFQAMTGSSPDEGQHNG
;
A
#
# COMPACT_ATOMS: atom_id res chain seq x y z
N MET A 1 6.49 2.17 7.82
CA MET A 1 6.30 3.00 6.62
C MET A 1 5.16 2.44 5.78
N PRO A 2 3.94 2.97 5.92
CA PRO A 2 2.84 2.70 5.00
C PRO A 2 3.03 3.45 3.67
N THR A 3 2.86 2.77 2.55
CA THR A 3 2.86 3.39 1.21
C THR A 3 1.43 3.50 0.73
N ILE A 4 1.02 4.70 0.30
CA ILE A 4 -0.33 5.02 -0.18
C ILE A 4 -0.22 5.32 -1.67
N GLU A 5 -0.78 4.44 -2.49
CA GLU A 5 -0.72 4.51 -3.96
C GLU A 5 -2.11 4.79 -4.53
N PHE A 6 -2.19 5.70 -5.50
CA PHE A 6 -3.44 6.08 -6.17
C PHE A 6 -3.49 5.46 -7.57
N PHE A 7 -4.56 4.71 -7.86
CA PHE A 7 -4.74 4.01 -9.13
C PHE A 7 -6.00 4.47 -9.85
N GLY A 8 -5.94 4.57 -11.19
CA GLY A 8 -7.12 4.90 -11.99
C GLY A 8 -7.51 6.37 -11.96
N MET A 9 -6.76 7.25 -11.29
CA MET A 9 -7.14 8.64 -10.99
C MET A 9 -6.49 9.66 -11.93
N HIS A 10 -7.27 10.63 -12.41
CA HIS A 10 -6.72 11.84 -13.02
C HIS A 10 -6.05 12.71 -11.95
N ARG A 11 -5.11 13.57 -12.38
CA ARG A 11 -4.31 14.42 -11.49
C ARG A 11 -5.15 15.23 -10.48
N GLU A 12 -6.21 15.90 -10.93
CA GLU A 12 -7.03 16.76 -10.07
C GLU A 12 -7.81 15.96 -9.02
N GLU A 13 -8.36 14.81 -9.42
CA GLU A 13 -9.07 13.88 -8.54
C GLU A 13 -8.12 13.32 -7.48
N ARG A 14 -6.92 12.90 -7.91
CA ARG A 14 -5.85 12.45 -7.02
C ARG A 14 -5.46 13.54 -6.03
N ASP A 15 -5.17 14.76 -6.49
CA ASP A 15 -4.71 15.86 -5.63
C ASP A 15 -5.78 16.22 -4.57
N THR A 16 -7.06 16.11 -4.94
CA THR A 16 -8.19 16.31 -4.03
C THR A 16 -8.25 15.20 -2.98
N LEU A 17 -8.14 13.95 -3.42
CA LEU A 17 -8.21 12.79 -2.54
C LEU A 17 -6.99 12.71 -1.62
N GLU A 18 -5.78 13.00 -2.12
CA GLU A 18 -4.55 13.05 -1.34
C GLU A 18 -4.66 14.05 -0.20
N LYS A 19 -5.15 15.27 -0.47
CA LYS A 19 -5.39 16.28 0.58
C LYS A 19 -6.34 15.75 1.66
N ARG A 20 -7.40 15.05 1.26
CA ARG A 20 -8.36 14.46 2.19
C ARG A 20 -7.74 13.34 3.03
N VAL A 21 -6.94 12.46 2.41
CA VAL A 21 -6.21 11.40 3.13
C VAL A 21 -5.22 12.01 4.12
N ARG A 22 -4.46 13.05 3.73
CA ARG A 22 -3.55 13.77 4.64
C ARG A 22 -4.28 14.38 5.83
N ALA A 23 -5.44 15.00 5.62
CA ALA A 23 -6.24 15.54 6.70
C ALA A 23 -6.69 14.43 7.68
N LEU A 24 -7.16 13.29 7.16
CA LEU A 24 -7.57 12.15 7.99
C LEU A 24 -6.42 11.54 8.80
N LEU A 25 -5.19 11.59 8.28
CA LEU A 25 -4.00 11.09 8.96
C LEU A 25 -3.41 12.07 9.98
N THR A 26 -3.90 13.31 10.06
CA THR A 26 -3.27 14.35 10.90
C THR A 26 -3.18 13.95 12.37
N GLU A 27 -4.19 13.25 12.88
CA GLU A 27 -4.27 12.79 14.27
C GLU A 27 -3.52 11.47 14.52
N GLU A 28 -3.00 10.80 13.48
CA GLU A 28 -2.31 9.53 13.63
C GLU A 28 -0.83 9.74 13.96
N GLU A 29 -0.33 9.07 14.99
CA GLU A 29 1.07 9.16 15.44
C GLU A 29 2.07 8.77 14.34
N PHE A 30 1.66 7.87 13.44
CA PHE A 30 2.50 7.36 12.36
C PHE A 30 2.43 8.18 11.06
N ARG A 31 1.75 9.33 11.03
CA ARG A 31 1.51 10.10 9.81
C ARG A 31 2.79 10.48 9.04
N GLU A 32 3.87 10.78 9.78
CA GLU A 32 5.15 11.18 9.19
C GLU A 32 5.87 9.99 8.53
N ASP A 33 5.47 8.76 8.85
CA ASP A 33 5.98 7.54 8.20
C ASP A 33 5.24 7.21 6.90
N CYS A 34 4.18 7.93 6.56
CA CYS A 34 3.36 7.65 5.38
C CYS A 34 3.98 8.25 4.13
N VAL A 35 4.12 7.43 3.08
CA VAL A 35 4.62 7.87 1.79
C VAL A 35 3.49 7.82 0.77
N PHE A 36 3.32 8.91 0.03
CA PHE A 36 2.34 9.01 -1.05
C PHE A 36 3.02 8.78 -2.39
N VAL A 37 2.50 7.84 -3.17
CA VAL A 37 3.07 7.45 -4.46
C VAL A 37 2.00 7.61 -5.54
N THR A 38 2.39 8.21 -6.65
CA THR A 38 1.55 8.25 -7.84
C THR A 38 1.92 7.06 -8.72
N ALA A 39 0.96 6.16 -8.93
CA ALA A 39 1.13 5.15 -9.97
C ALA A 39 1.16 5.85 -11.35
N PRO A 40 1.99 5.40 -12.31
CA PRO A 40 1.90 5.86 -13.70
C PRO A 40 0.47 5.73 -14.22
N ASP A 41 0.07 6.57 -15.19
CA ASP A 41 -1.29 6.64 -15.75
C ASP A 41 -1.89 5.24 -15.93
N SER A 42 -2.69 4.84 -14.94
CA SER A 42 -3.24 3.49 -14.85
C SER A 42 -4.71 3.58 -15.19
N HIS A 43 -5.17 2.71 -16.08
CA HIS A 43 -6.58 2.57 -16.39
C HIS A 43 -7.12 1.39 -15.59
N VAL A 44 -7.78 1.70 -14.45
CA VAL A 44 -8.45 0.68 -13.66
C VAL A 44 -9.90 0.58 -14.12
N LEU A 45 -10.24 -0.57 -14.67
CA LEU A 45 -11.58 -0.87 -15.17
C LEU A 45 -12.17 -2.06 -14.38
N ASP A 46 -13.46 -2.01 -14.12
CA ASP A 46 -14.19 -3.17 -13.61
C ASP A 46 -14.54 -4.17 -14.73
N TRP A 47 -15.22 -5.26 -14.37
CA TRP A 47 -15.64 -6.30 -15.33
C TRP A 47 -16.50 -5.77 -16.49
N LYS A 48 -17.20 -4.64 -16.30
CA LYS A 48 -18.05 -4.02 -17.32
C LYS A 48 -17.30 -2.97 -18.16
N GLY A 49 -16.01 -2.80 -17.94
CA GLY A 49 -15.20 -1.76 -18.59
C GLY A 49 -15.44 -0.37 -18.01
N GLN A 50 -16.08 -0.23 -16.85
CA GLN A 50 -16.28 1.07 -16.20
C GLN A 50 -15.07 1.45 -15.36
N ARG A 51 -14.71 2.73 -15.37
CA ARG A 51 -13.59 3.25 -14.59
C ARG A 51 -13.84 3.07 -13.09
N ARG A 52 -12.91 2.43 -12.40
CA ARG A 52 -13.02 2.07 -10.97
C ARG A 52 -11.73 2.43 -10.21
N PRO A 53 -11.47 3.72 -9.94
CA PRO A 53 -10.26 4.14 -9.26
C PRO A 53 -10.26 3.68 -7.80
N PHE A 54 -9.09 3.42 -7.23
CA PHE A 54 -8.94 3.00 -5.84
C PHE A 54 -7.60 3.44 -5.25
N ILE A 55 -7.48 3.36 -3.93
CA ILE A 55 -6.22 3.53 -3.21
C ILE A 55 -5.70 2.17 -2.76
N ARG A 56 -4.40 1.91 -2.94
CA ARG A 56 -3.71 0.80 -2.28
C ARG A 56 -2.89 1.33 -1.11
N VAL A 57 -3.01 0.68 0.04
CA VAL A 57 -2.12 0.91 1.17
C VAL A 57 -1.29 -0.34 1.42
N SER A 58 0.02 -0.20 1.29
CA SER A 58 0.99 -1.27 1.54
C SER A 58 1.69 -1.02 2.88
N THR A 59 1.64 -1.96 3.81
CA THR A 59 2.25 -1.80 5.15
C THR A 59 2.68 -3.13 5.75
N ARG A 60 3.72 -3.11 6.60
CA ARG A 60 4.15 -4.26 7.41
C ARG A 60 3.41 -4.37 8.75
N SER A 61 2.72 -3.31 9.16
CA SER A 61 2.04 -3.26 10.45
C SER A 61 0.56 -3.55 10.28
N GLU A 62 0.10 -4.63 10.93
CA GLU A 62 -1.32 -5.00 11.00
C GLU A 62 -2.16 -3.90 11.67
N GLN A 63 -1.68 -3.34 12.79
CA GLN A 63 -2.35 -2.25 13.48
C GLN A 63 -2.56 -1.03 12.56
N ARG A 64 -1.54 -0.65 11.78
CA ARG A 64 -1.67 0.47 10.82
C ARG A 64 -2.63 0.11 9.70
N ALA A 65 -2.57 -1.11 9.17
CA ALA A 65 -3.52 -1.59 8.16
C ALA A 65 -4.98 -1.47 8.62
N ASP A 66 -5.29 -1.91 9.84
CA ASP A 66 -6.62 -1.75 10.42
C ASP A 66 -7.02 -0.29 10.60
N ARG A 67 -6.06 0.57 10.91
CA ARG A 67 -6.31 2.00 11.05
C ARG A 67 -6.65 2.66 9.73
N PHE A 68 -5.93 2.33 8.66
CA PHE A 68 -6.26 2.77 7.31
C PHE A 68 -7.65 2.29 6.87
N ARG A 69 -8.03 1.04 7.16
CA ARG A 69 -9.39 0.54 6.87
C ARG A 69 -10.44 1.45 7.50
N LYS A 70 -10.31 1.72 8.79
CA LYS A 70 -11.28 2.54 9.54
C LYS A 70 -11.34 3.99 9.05
N LEU A 71 -10.19 4.60 8.75
CA LEU A 71 -10.12 5.99 8.28
C LEU A 71 -10.65 6.17 6.86
N LEU A 72 -10.38 5.21 5.96
CA LEU A 72 -10.60 5.39 4.52
C LEU A 72 -11.84 4.66 3.96
N GLN A 73 -12.47 3.76 4.71
CA GLN A 73 -13.62 2.94 4.24
C GLN A 73 -14.81 3.72 3.66
N HIS A 74 -14.97 5.00 4.00
CA HIS A 74 -16.06 5.85 3.51
C HIS A 74 -15.58 6.95 2.55
N THR A 75 -14.31 6.91 2.17
CA THR A 75 -13.67 7.96 1.37
C THR A 75 -13.38 7.48 -0.06
N CYS A 76 -12.93 6.24 -0.23
CA CYS A 76 -12.59 5.66 -1.53
C CYS A 76 -12.66 4.13 -1.49
N ASP A 77 -12.69 3.50 -2.67
CA ASP A 77 -12.36 2.08 -2.78
C ASP A 77 -10.91 1.86 -2.30
N LEU A 78 -10.68 0.82 -1.49
CA LEU A 78 -9.45 0.63 -0.73
C LEU A 78 -8.96 -0.82 -0.83
N GLU A 79 -7.71 -0.97 -1.25
CA GLU A 79 -6.95 -2.22 -1.18
C GLU A 79 -5.91 -2.10 -0.06
N ILE A 80 -5.82 -3.10 0.82
CA ILE A 80 -4.79 -3.16 1.87
C ILE A 80 -3.88 -4.35 1.61
N VAL A 81 -2.60 -4.09 1.39
CA VAL A 81 -1.57 -5.10 1.19
C VAL A 81 -0.68 -5.18 2.43
N ARG A 82 -0.72 -6.34 3.10
CA ARG A 82 0.20 -6.63 4.21
C ARG A 82 1.50 -7.21 3.66
N ILE A 83 2.62 -6.60 4.01
CA ILE A 83 3.95 -7.06 3.61
C ILE A 83 4.55 -7.86 4.77
N ASP A 84 4.74 -9.16 4.55
CA ASP A 84 5.39 -10.04 5.50
C ASP A 84 6.81 -10.37 5.00
N PHE A 85 7.82 -10.32 5.88
CA PHE A 85 9.14 -10.83 5.54
C PHE A 85 9.19 -12.34 5.82
N GLN A 86 9.50 -13.11 4.80
CA GLN A 86 10.02 -14.46 5.01
C GLN A 86 11.53 -14.35 5.19
N ALA A 87 12.01 -14.71 6.38
CA ALA A 87 13.44 -14.87 6.59
C ALA A 87 13.93 -15.97 5.64
N MET A 88 14.87 -15.67 4.75
CA MET A 88 15.60 -16.71 4.06
C MET A 88 16.38 -17.47 5.13
N THR A 89 15.96 -18.69 5.45
CA THR A 89 16.77 -19.60 6.26
C THR A 89 18.07 -19.79 5.49
N GLY A 90 19.14 -19.14 5.95
CA GLY A 90 20.45 -19.25 5.35
C GLY A 90 20.87 -20.71 5.35
N SER A 91 20.87 -21.33 4.18
CA SER A 91 21.67 -22.52 3.93
C SER A 91 23.13 -22.13 4.16
N SER A 92 23.65 -22.40 5.34
CA SER A 92 25.09 -22.36 5.63
C SER A 92 25.60 -23.80 5.67
N PRO A 93 26.92 -24.03 5.58
CA PRO A 93 27.74 -24.01 4.38
C PRO A 93 28.22 -25.43 4.01
N ASP A 94 28.55 -25.62 2.73
CA ASP A 94 29.60 -26.49 2.18
C ASP A 94 30.25 -27.52 3.16
N GLU A 95 29.69 -28.72 3.29
CA GLU A 95 30.43 -29.89 3.75
C GLU A 95 30.97 -30.63 2.53
N GLY A 96 32.18 -30.22 2.11
CA GLY A 96 32.99 -31.00 1.20
C GLY A 96 33.30 -32.37 1.82
N GLN A 97 32.74 -33.43 1.23
CA GLN A 97 33.27 -34.79 1.35
C GLN A 97 33.61 -35.29 -0.04
N HIS A 98 34.85 -35.00 -0.49
CA HIS A 98 35.54 -35.85 -1.44
C HIS A 98 36.08 -37.06 -0.65
N ASN A 99 35.42 -38.21 -0.76
CA ASN A 99 36.00 -39.47 -0.34
C ASN A 99 36.98 -39.94 -1.42
N GLY A 100 38.24 -40.13 -1.01
CA GLY A 100 39.23 -40.91 -1.75
C GLY A 100 39.09 -42.41 -1.48
#